data_AF-X1I2S5-F1
#
_entry.id   AF-X1I2S5-F1
#
_cell.length_a   1.000
_cell.length_b   1.000
_cell.length_c   1.000
_cell.angle_alpha   90.00
_cell.angle_beta   90.00
_cell.angle_gamma   90.00
#
_symmetry.space_group_name_H-M   'P 1'
#
loop_
_entity.id
_entity.type
_entity.pdbx_description
1 polymer ?
#
loop_
_entity_poly.entity_id
_entity_poly.type
_entity_poly.pdbx_seq_one_letter_code
_entity_poly.pdbx_strand_id
1 'polypeptide(L)'
;MKGPKVPLPQIVYGKITYWLCIIAALICTMGTVLAIAFPDRNFMDPHYLFFNIWEGNNPETVWQQVGGGFPGGHFWLHNLNAWDGVTQLGIVVGCSCALLALLGASIAFIR
;
A
#
# COMPACT_ATOMS: atom_id res chain seq x y z
N MET A 1 -37.54 13.67 -14.46
CA MET A 1 -37.56 13.47 -12.99
C MET A 1 -36.16 13.73 -12.45
N LYS A 2 -35.98 14.65 -11.50
CA LYS A 2 -34.67 14.81 -10.81
C LYS A 2 -34.54 13.70 -9.78
N GLY A 3 -33.50 12.88 -9.88
CA GLY A 3 -33.21 11.86 -8.87
C GLY A 3 -32.91 12.49 -7.49
N PRO A 4 -32.97 11.70 -6.42
CA PRO A 4 -32.65 12.18 -5.07
C PRO A 4 -31.22 12.74 -5.04
N LYS A 5 -31.05 13.92 -4.42
CA LYS A 5 -29.72 14.51 -4.20
C LYS A 5 -28.99 13.71 -3.13
N VAL A 6 -27.78 13.26 -3.45
CA VAL A 6 -26.90 12.58 -2.49
C VAL A 6 -26.45 13.58 -1.40
N PRO A 7 -26.54 13.23 -0.10
CA PRO A 7 -26.03 14.05 0.99
C PRO A 7 -24.54 14.37 0.86
N LEU A 8 -24.14 15.58 1.28
CA LEU A 8 -22.75 16.04 1.21
C LEU A 8 -21.74 15.10 1.89
N PRO A 9 -21.99 14.55 3.10
CA PRO A 9 -21.06 13.62 3.74
C PRO A 9 -20.76 12.36 2.91
N GLN A 10 -21.77 11.84 2.22
CA GLN A 10 -21.62 10.65 1.36
C GLN A 10 -20.81 10.98 0.10
N ILE A 11 -21.00 12.17 -0.47
CA ILE A 11 -20.19 12.65 -1.59
C ILE A 11 -18.73 12.80 -1.18
N VAL A 12 -18.46 13.39 0.00
CA VAL A 12 -17.11 13.58 0.51
C VAL A 12 -16.42 12.24 0.76
N TYR A 13 -17.10 11.33 1.46
CA TYR A 13 -16.58 9.98 1.70
C TYR A 13 -16.22 9.28 0.38
N GLY A 14 -17.19 9.21 -0.54
CA GLY A 14 -17.01 8.53 -1.82
C GLY A 14 -15.87 9.13 -2.66
N LYS A 15 -15.74 10.46 -2.70
CA LYS A 15 -14.65 11.11 -3.45
C LYS A 15 -13.27 10.83 -2.85
N ILE A 16 -13.13 10.90 -1.53
CA ILE A 16 -11.84 10.65 -0.87
C ILE A 16 -11.43 9.20 -1.08
N THR A 17 -12.32 8.24 -0.79
CA THR A 17 -12.04 6.82 -1.00
C THR A 17 -11.71 6.52 -2.46
N TYR A 18 -12.51 7.03 -3.41
CA TYR A 18 -12.28 6.80 -4.84
C TYR A 18 -10.89 7.24 -5.29
N TRP A 19 -10.51 8.48 -5.00
CA TRP A 19 -9.23 9.01 -5.46
C TRP A 19 -8.04 8.39 -4.75
N LEU A 20 -8.12 8.18 -3.44
CA LEU A 20 -7.03 7.56 -2.69
C LEU A 20 -6.84 6.08 -3.07
N CYS A 21 -7.92 5.33 -3.34
CA CYS A 21 -7.81 3.97 -3.84
C CYS A 21 -7.14 3.93 -5.22
N ILE A 22 -7.48 4.85 -6.13
CA ILE A 22 -6.83 4.93 -7.45
C ILE A 22 -5.34 5.25 -7.30
N ILE A 23 -5.00 6.25 -6.48
CA ILE A 23 -3.61 6.63 -6.23
C ILE A 23 -2.83 5.46 -5.61
N ALA A 24 -3.40 4.80 -4.60
CA ALA A 24 -2.81 3.63 -3.96
C ALA A 24 -2.56 2.49 -4.97
N ALA A 25 -3.55 2.18 -5.82
CA ALA A 25 -3.42 1.14 -6.83
C ALA A 25 -2.31 1.46 -7.85
N LEU A 26 -2.20 2.71 -8.29
CA LEU A 26 -1.13 3.16 -9.18
C LEU A 26 0.25 3.04 -8.53
N ILE A 27 0.39 3.49 -7.28
CA ILE A 27 1.64 3.39 -6.53
C ILE A 27 2.03 1.92 -6.32
N CYS A 28 1.09 1.07 -5.87
CA CYS A 28 1.35 -0.36 -5.65
C CYS A 28 1.76 -1.06 -6.95
N THR A 29 1.07 -0.77 -8.06
CA THR A 29 1.37 -1.36 -9.36
C THR A 29 2.75 -0.94 -9.83
N MET A 30 3.05 0.37 -9.79
CA MET A 30 4.35 0.90 -10.17
C MET A 30 5.48 0.34 -9.29
N GLY A 31 5.32 0.38 -7.96
CA GLY A 31 6.29 -0.14 -7.01
C GLY A 31 6.56 -1.63 -7.22
N THR A 32 5.52 -2.45 -7.40
CA THR A 32 5.68 -3.90 -7.58
C THR A 32 6.35 -4.23 -8.92
N VAL A 33 5.95 -3.55 -10.01
CA VAL A 33 6.57 -3.75 -11.33
C VAL A 33 8.05 -3.38 -11.29
N LEU A 34 8.39 -2.24 -10.66
CA LEU A 34 9.78 -1.79 -10.55
C LEU A 34 10.60 -2.65 -9.59
N ALA A 35 9.99 -3.19 -8.52
CA ALA A 35 10.63 -4.12 -7.61
C ALA A 35 11.12 -5.37 -8.34
N ILE A 36 10.25 -5.97 -9.18
CA ILE A 36 10.59 -7.15 -9.98
C ILE A 36 11.56 -6.80 -11.11
N ALA A 37 11.39 -5.66 -11.78
CA ALA A 37 12.24 -5.28 -12.91
C ALA A 37 13.67 -4.86 -12.49
N PHE A 38 13.83 -4.36 -11.26
CA PHE A 38 15.10 -3.83 -10.74
C PHE A 38 15.39 -4.40 -9.33
N PRO A 39 15.75 -5.70 -9.23
CA PRO A 39 15.96 -6.39 -7.96
C PRO A 39 16.98 -5.68 -7.05
N ASP A 40 18.03 -5.09 -7.63
CA ASP A 40 19.13 -4.40 -6.91
C ASP A 40 18.69 -3.13 -6.15
N ARG A 41 17.46 -2.66 -6.37
CA ARG A 41 16.89 -1.47 -5.71
C ARG A 41 15.72 -1.81 -4.79
N ASN A 42 15.75 -3.00 -4.21
CA ASN A 42 14.84 -3.41 -3.14
C ASN A 42 15.60 -3.59 -1.83
N PHE A 43 14.90 -3.45 -0.71
CA PHE A 43 15.45 -3.89 0.57
C PHE A 43 15.41 -5.42 0.67
N MET A 44 14.32 -6.03 0.20
CA MET A 44 14.14 -7.47 0.08
C MET A 44 14.27 -7.93 -1.37
N ASP A 45 15.15 -8.89 -1.66
CA ASP A 45 15.30 -9.41 -3.02
C ASP A 45 14.05 -10.24 -3.45
N PRO A 46 13.25 -9.73 -4.41
CA PRO A 46 12.01 -10.40 -4.82
C PRO A 46 12.24 -11.71 -5.57
N HIS A 47 13.43 -11.95 -6.14
CA HIS A 47 13.75 -13.20 -6.83
C HIS A 47 13.87 -14.37 -5.86
N TYR A 48 14.42 -14.13 -4.68
CA TYR A 48 14.51 -15.15 -3.63
C TYR A 48 13.21 -15.26 -2.82
N LEU A 49 12.44 -14.18 -2.70
CA LEU A 49 11.24 -14.16 -1.85
C LEU A 49 10.21 -15.23 -2.27
N PHE A 50 9.75 -15.19 -3.51
CA PHE A 50 8.72 -16.15 -3.97
C PHE A 50 9.26 -17.57 -4.06
N PHE A 51 10.51 -17.73 -4.48
CA PHE A 51 11.18 -19.02 -4.54
C PHE A 51 11.18 -19.72 -3.18
N ASN A 52 11.67 -19.04 -2.13
CA ASN A 52 11.75 -19.62 -0.78
C ASN A 52 10.39 -19.91 -0.17
N ILE A 53 9.38 -19.07 -0.45
CA ILE A 53 8.00 -19.33 -0.01
C ILE A 53 7.46 -20.60 -0.68
N TRP A 54 7.68 -20.78 -1.99
CA TRP A 54 7.17 -21.94 -2.73
C TRP A 54 7.92 -23.23 -2.43
N GLU A 55 9.19 -23.18 -2.03
CA GLU A 55 9.92 -24.32 -1.49
C GLU A 55 9.38 -24.80 -0.12
N GLY A 56 8.51 -24.00 0.52
CA GLY A 56 7.95 -24.32 1.83
C GLY A 56 8.90 -24.01 2.99
N ASN A 57 9.86 -23.11 2.79
CA ASN A 57 10.74 -22.65 3.86
C ASN A 57 9.93 -21.92 4.94
N ASN A 58 10.38 -22.04 6.20
CA ASN A 58 9.74 -21.34 7.31
C ASN A 58 10.00 -19.82 7.23
N PRO A 59 9.16 -18.99 7.90
CA PRO A 59 9.29 -17.54 7.83
C PRO A 59 10.68 -17.02 8.20
N GLU A 60 11.33 -17.57 9.23
CA GLU A 60 12.65 -17.15 9.68
C GLU A 60 13.70 -17.34 8.59
N THR A 61 13.67 -18.49 7.91
CA THR A 61 14.54 -18.82 6.78
C THR A 61 14.30 -17.88 5.60
N VAL A 62 13.03 -17.61 5.25
CA VAL A 62 12.68 -16.66 4.18
C VAL A 62 13.23 -15.27 4.47
N TRP A 63 13.01 -14.74 5.67
CA TRP A 63 13.50 -13.42 6.06
C TRP A 63 15.04 -13.33 6.02
N GLN A 64 15.72 -14.38 6.48
CA GLN A 64 17.17 -14.46 6.43
C GLN A 64 17.71 -14.45 5.00
N GLN A 65 17.11 -15.22 4.09
CA GLN A 65 17.58 -15.31 2.71
C GLN A 65 17.26 -14.08 1.87
N VAL A 66 16.16 -13.39 2.17
CA VAL A 66 15.65 -12.28 1.35
C VAL A 66 16.20 -10.93 1.81
N GLY A 67 16.48 -10.75 3.11
CA GLY A 67 16.87 -9.46 3.68
C GLY A 67 17.86 -9.53 4.85
N GLY A 68 18.52 -10.68 5.07
CA GLY A 68 19.46 -10.85 6.18
C GLY A 68 18.78 -10.90 7.57
N GLY A 69 17.46 -11.12 7.59
CA GLY A 69 16.64 -11.14 8.79
C GLY A 69 15.35 -10.34 8.62
N PHE A 70 14.47 -10.40 9.63
CA PHE A 70 13.22 -9.66 9.60
C PHE A 70 13.48 -8.16 9.86
N PRO A 71 13.17 -7.27 8.90
CA PRO A 71 13.51 -5.85 9.03
C PRO A 71 12.50 -5.03 9.85
N GLY A 72 11.47 -5.68 10.40
CA GLY A 72 10.37 -5.02 11.10
C GLY A 72 9.22 -4.65 10.16
N GLY A 73 8.00 -4.55 10.72
CA GLY A 73 6.79 -4.28 9.92
C GLY A 73 6.74 -2.90 9.25
N HIS A 74 7.59 -1.96 9.67
CA HIS A 74 7.64 -0.59 9.15
C HIS A 74 8.99 -0.24 8.48
N PHE A 75 9.77 -1.25 8.06
CA PHE A 75 11.08 -1.02 7.42
C PHE A 75 11.01 -0.03 6.25
N TRP A 76 9.88 0.02 5.54
CA TRP A 76 9.62 0.91 4.42
C TRP A 76 9.75 2.41 4.76
N LEU A 77 9.52 2.81 6.02
CA LEU A 77 9.67 4.21 6.46
C LEU A 77 11.09 4.74 6.29
N HIS A 78 12.08 3.86 6.38
CA HIS A 78 13.50 4.19 6.21
C HIS A 78 14.03 3.82 4.82
N ASN A 79 13.20 3.17 3.99
CA ASN A 79 13.58 2.60 2.70
C ASN A 79 12.65 3.08 1.56
N LEU A 80 12.18 4.34 1.61
CA LEU A 80 11.31 4.90 0.57
C LEU A 80 11.97 5.01 -0.81
N ASN A 81 13.30 4.93 -0.86
CA ASN A 81 14.07 4.88 -2.11
C ASN A 81 14.15 3.46 -2.72
N ALA A 82 13.67 2.45 -2.00
CA ALA A 82 13.58 1.08 -2.48
C ALA A 82 12.17 0.80 -3.03
N TRP A 83 12.06 -0.03 -4.07
CA TRP A 83 10.79 -0.26 -4.76
C TRP A 83 9.76 -1.02 -3.92
N ASP A 84 10.19 -1.95 -3.08
CA ASP A 84 9.37 -2.58 -2.05
C ASP A 84 8.88 -1.57 -0.99
N GLY A 85 9.72 -0.58 -0.63
CA GLY A 85 9.33 0.56 0.18
C GLY A 85 8.24 1.44 -0.46
N VAL A 86 8.36 1.73 -1.76
CA VAL A 86 7.33 2.46 -2.53
C VAL A 86 6.02 1.66 -2.59
N THR A 87 6.11 0.34 -2.74
CA THR A 87 4.94 -0.55 -2.74
C THR A 87 4.21 -0.48 -1.39
N GLN A 88 4.95 -0.55 -0.28
CA GLN A 88 4.40 -0.43 1.07
C GLN A 88 3.76 0.94 1.33
N LEU A 89 4.32 2.03 0.79
CA LEU A 89 3.70 3.35 0.84
C LEU A 89 2.32 3.33 0.16
N GLY A 90 2.21 2.72 -1.03
CA GLY A 90 0.94 2.56 -1.73
C GLY A 90 -0.09 1.80 -0.89
N ILE A 91 0.33 0.71 -0.23
CA ILE A 91 -0.50 -0.07 0.70
C ILE A 91 -1.02 0.80 1.84
N VAL A 92 -0.14 1.59 2.48
CA VAL A 92 -0.54 2.45 3.60
C VAL A 92 -1.53 3.53 3.18
N VAL A 93 -1.34 4.14 2.00
CA VAL A 93 -2.31 5.10 1.44
C VAL A 93 -3.66 4.43 1.22
N GLY A 94 -3.67 3.22 0.66
CA GLY A 94 -4.88 2.44 0.44
C GLY A 94 -5.60 2.06 1.73
N CYS A 95 -4.88 1.49 2.70
CA CYS A 95 -5.42 1.07 4.00
C CYS A 95 -5.94 2.25 4.83
N SER A 96 -5.34 3.44 4.67
CA SER A 96 -5.72 4.65 5.42
C SER A 96 -6.85 5.45 4.77
N CYS A 97 -7.28 5.10 3.54
CA CYS A 97 -8.21 5.94 2.79
C CYS A 97 -9.58 6.08 3.45
N ALA A 98 -10.08 5.00 4.05
CA ALA A 98 -11.38 4.98 4.72
C ALA A 98 -11.39 5.86 5.97
N LEU A 99 -10.27 5.91 6.71
CA LEU A 99 -10.11 6.78 7.87
C LEU A 99 -10.18 8.26 7.44
N LEU A 100 -9.42 8.65 6.42
CA LEU A 100 -9.43 10.02 5.89
C LEU A 100 -10.81 10.39 5.33
N ALA A 101 -11.47 9.46 4.64
CA ALA A 101 -12.82 9.63 4.13
C ALA A 101 -13.84 9.83 5.26
N LEU A 102 -13.74 9.07 6.35
CA LEU A 102 -14.61 9.19 7.51
C LEU A 102 -14.43 10.51 8.24
N LEU A 103 -13.18 10.96 8.43
CA LEU A 103 -12.89 12.28 9.00
C LEU A 103 -13.50 13.40 8.15
N GLY A 104 -13.30 13.36 6.83
CA GLY A 104 -13.89 14.32 5.90
C GLY A 104 -15.43 14.31 5.93
N ALA A 105 -16.04 13.13 5.95
CA ALA A 105 -17.48 12.96 6.01
C ALA A 105 -18.07 13.49 7.33
N SER A 106 -17.37 13.27 8.45
CA SER A 106 -17.79 13.73 9.78
C SER A 106 -17.80 15.26 9.85
N ILE A 107 -16.77 15.91 9.30
CA ILE A 107 -16.71 17.38 9.20
C ILE A 107 -17.85 17.91 8.32
N ALA A 108 -18.13 17.24 7.20
CA ALA A 108 -19.21 17.61 6.29
C ALA A 108 -20.62 17.35 6.86
N PHE A 109 -20.75 16.50 7.88
CA PHE A 109 -22.03 16.20 8.54
C PHE A 109 -22.36 17.24 9.61
N ILE A 110 -21.35 17.77 10.29
CA ILE A 110 -21.52 18.78 11.35
C ILE A 110 -21.76 20.19 10.76
N ARG A 111 -21.33 20.42 9.52
CA ARG A 111 -21.55 21.67 8.77
C ARG A 111 -22.88 21.65 8.04
#